data_AF-A0A8X8G993-F1
#
_entry.id   AF-A0A8X8G993-F1
#
_cell.length_a   1.000
_cell.length_b   1.000
_cell.length_c   1.000
_cell.angle_alpha   90.00
_cell.angle_beta   90.00
_cell.angle_gamma   90.00
#
_symmetry.space_group_name_H-M   'P 1'
#
loop_
_entity.id
_entity.type
_entity.pdbx_description
1 polymer ?
#
loop_
_entity_poly.entity_id
_entity_poly.type
_entity_poly.pdbx_seq_one_letter_code
_entity_poly.pdbx_strand_id
1 'polypeptide(L)'
;ETYVAAKFYIDNWRWRGVPFYLRTGKRLAAKTSSVAIRFRHTPQQLFRETSIERIEPNWILLSLEPESLKIEIQIKEPGLEMRVRPVQLNASYRKDGEQELDAYEALLLDVMEGDKALFIRFDEVEWAWR
;
A
#
# COMPACT_ATOMS: atom_id res chain seq x y z
N GLU A 1 19.80 -6.58 16.56
CA GLU A 1 18.41 -6.98 16.23
C GLU A 1 18.26 -7.14 14.72
N THR A 2 17.60 -8.19 14.22
CA THR A 2 17.50 -8.47 12.76
C THR A 2 16.07 -8.37 12.23
N TYR A 3 15.10 -8.01 13.06
CA TYR A 3 13.69 -7.87 12.73
C TYR A 3 13.03 -6.88 13.69
N VAL A 4 12.16 -6.03 13.16
CA VAL A 4 11.35 -5.08 13.92
C VAL A 4 9.93 -5.08 13.36
N ALA A 5 8.95 -5.08 14.25
CA ALA A 5 7.55 -4.82 13.94
C ALA A 5 7.01 -3.77 14.90
N ALA A 6 6.36 -2.73 14.37
CA ALA A 6 5.89 -1.61 15.16
C ALA A 6 4.52 -1.14 14.69
N LYS A 7 3.78 -0.53 15.61
CA LYS A 7 2.45 0.03 15.37
C LYS A 7 2.45 1.48 15.82
N PHE A 8 2.09 2.38 14.92
CA PHE A 8 2.06 3.81 15.15
C PHE A 8 0.69 4.40 14.84
N TYR A 9 0.44 5.60 15.35
CA TYR A 9 -0.73 6.40 15.07
C TYR A 9 -0.28 7.79 14.67
N ILE A 10 -0.95 8.38 13.68
CA ILE A 10 -0.73 9.76 13.28
C ILE A 10 -1.83 10.60 13.93
N ASP A 11 -1.44 11.49 14.84
CA ASP A 11 -2.38 12.34 15.57
C ASP A 11 -2.78 13.56 14.73
N ASN A 12 -3.63 13.31 13.74
CA ASN A 12 -4.31 14.36 12.98
C ASN A 12 -5.74 13.94 12.63
N TRP A 13 -6.53 14.90 12.15
CA TRP A 13 -7.94 14.67 11.83
C TRP A 13 -8.14 13.59 10.75
N ARG A 14 -7.22 13.49 9.78
CA ARG A 14 -7.32 12.57 8.63
C ARG A 14 -7.06 11.12 9.03
N TRP A 15 -6.13 10.89 9.94
CA TRP A 15 -5.66 9.56 10.35
C TRP A 15 -6.08 9.15 11.76
N ARG A 16 -6.98 9.92 12.39
CA ARG A 16 -7.46 9.65 13.74
C ARG A 16 -7.99 8.23 13.88
N GLY A 17 -7.36 7.46 14.77
CA GLY A 17 -7.72 6.06 15.03
C GLY A 17 -7.39 5.08 13.90
N VAL A 18 -6.57 5.47 12.91
CA VAL A 18 -6.05 4.57 11.87
C VAL A 18 -4.65 4.09 12.29
N PRO A 19 -4.45 2.79 12.57
CA PRO A 19 -3.14 2.26 12.92
C PRO A 19 -2.26 2.06 11.68
N PHE A 20 -1.00 2.47 11.78
CA PHE A 20 0.05 2.20 10.80
C PHE A 20 0.94 1.07 11.32
N TYR A 21 1.11 0.02 10.52
CA TYR A 21 1.97 -1.11 10.87
C TYR A 21 3.24 -1.07 10.02
N LEU A 22 4.40 -1.10 10.67
CA LEU A 22 5.70 -1.20 10.02
C LEU A 22 6.32 -2.55 10.35
N ARG A 23 6.85 -3.25 9.35
CA ARG A 23 7.61 -4.49 9.53
C ARG A 23 8.83 -4.49 8.64
N THR A 24 10.00 -4.69 9.24
CA THR A 24 11.28 -4.80 8.51
C THR A 24 12.14 -5.88 9.14
N GLY A 25 12.97 -6.55 8.35
CA GLY A 25 13.87 -7.57 8.86
C GLY A 25 14.77 -8.19 7.79
N LYS A 26 15.78 -8.93 8.25
CA LYS A 26 16.72 -9.68 7.42
C LYS A 26 16.41 -11.18 7.50
N ARG A 27 16.86 -11.93 6.49
CA ARG A 27 16.64 -13.40 6.36
C ARG A 27 15.15 -13.80 6.43
N LEU A 28 14.29 -12.96 5.88
CA LEU A 28 12.88 -13.27 5.68
C LEU A 28 12.70 -14.17 4.43
N ALA A 29 11.51 -14.74 4.27
CA ALA A 29 11.21 -15.68 3.19
C ALA A 29 11.41 -15.10 1.78
N ALA A 30 11.24 -13.79 1.62
CA ALA A 30 11.43 -13.08 0.35
C ALA A 30 11.95 -11.67 0.58
N LYS A 31 12.67 -11.13 -0.41
CA LYS A 31 12.98 -9.70 -0.52
C LYS A 31 11.75 -9.00 -1.09
N THR A 32 11.11 -8.17 -0.29
CA THR A 32 9.90 -7.44 -0.70
C THR A 32 9.84 -6.10 0.02
N SER A 33 9.49 -5.06 -0.72
CA SER A 33 9.11 -3.76 -0.18
C SER A 33 7.71 -3.44 -0.68
N SER A 34 6.76 -3.25 0.23
CA SER A 34 5.37 -2.98 -0.14
C SER A 34 4.61 -2.18 0.91
N VAL A 35 3.60 -1.46 0.44
CA VAL A 35 2.63 -0.72 1.23
C VAL A 35 1.26 -1.35 0.98
N ALA A 36 0.60 -1.80 2.04
CA ALA A 36 -0.73 -2.38 1.97
C ALA A 36 -1.74 -1.50 2.71
N ILE A 37 -2.74 -1.02 1.98
CA ILE A 37 -3.82 -0.17 2.51
C ILE A 37 -5.08 -1.04 2.62
N ARG A 38 -5.52 -1.27 3.85
CA ARG A 38 -6.77 -1.98 4.14
C ARG A 38 -7.91 -1.00 4.36
N PHE A 39 -8.97 -1.13 3.59
CA PHE A 39 -10.16 -0.31 3.78
C PHE A 39 -11.02 -0.83 4.94
N ARG A 40 -11.69 0.09 5.63
CA ARG A 40 -12.72 -0.29 6.62
C ARG A 40 -13.94 -0.86 5.88
N HIS A 41 -14.67 -1.73 6.56
CA HIS A 41 -15.98 -2.16 6.06
C HIS A 41 -16.89 -0.93 5.91
N THR A 42 -17.68 -0.93 4.84
CA THR A 42 -18.66 0.14 4.61
C THR A 42 -19.70 0.15 5.73
N PRO A 43 -20.04 1.32 6.31
CA PRO A 43 -20.99 1.42 7.41
C PRO A 43 -22.40 0.89 7.06
N GLN A 44 -22.73 0.89 5.78
CA GLN A 44 -23.98 0.37 5.26
C GLN A 44 -23.73 -0.97 4.56
N GLN A 45 -24.22 -2.06 5.16
CA GLN A 45 -24.52 -3.27 4.39
C GLN A 45 -25.75 -2.95 3.54
N LEU A 46 -25.55 -2.62 2.26
CA LEU A 46 -26.64 -2.57 1.25
C LEU A 46 -27.33 -3.95 1.08
N PHE A 47 -26.81 -4.97 1.75
CA PHE A 47 -27.10 -6.39 1.59
C PHE A 47 -27.64 -7.03 2.88
N ARG A 48 -28.21 -6.22 3.78
CA ARG A 48 -28.74 -6.66 5.10
C ARG A 48 -29.77 -7.79 5.03
N GLU A 49 -30.45 -7.97 3.90
CA GLU A 49 -31.48 -9.00 3.66
C GLU A 49 -31.01 -10.14 2.74
N THR A 50 -29.71 -10.19 2.42
CA THR A 50 -29.10 -11.25 1.61
C THR A 50 -28.17 -12.09 2.47
N SER A 51 -27.92 -13.33 2.08
CA SER A 51 -27.07 -14.32 2.78
C SER A 51 -25.57 -13.96 2.87
N ILE A 52 -25.21 -12.70 2.63
CA ILE A 52 -23.83 -12.19 2.72
C ILE A 52 -23.59 -11.70 4.15
N GLU A 53 -23.18 -12.62 5.02
CA GLU A 53 -22.94 -12.33 6.44
C GLU A 53 -21.73 -11.40 6.65
N ARG A 54 -20.69 -11.50 5.81
CA ARG A 54 -19.47 -10.68 5.89
C ARG A 54 -18.88 -10.44 4.51
N ILE A 55 -18.63 -9.16 4.21
CA ILE A 55 -17.91 -8.72 3.02
C ILE A 55 -16.47 -8.49 3.43
N GLU A 56 -15.53 -9.20 2.83
CA GLU A 56 -14.10 -8.98 3.07
C GLU A 56 -13.69 -7.53 2.72
N PRO A 57 -12.76 -6.93 3.48
CA PRO A 57 -12.32 -5.56 3.24
C PRO A 57 -11.57 -5.46 1.91
N ASN A 58 -11.69 -4.31 1.25
CA ASN A 58 -10.90 -4.03 0.06
C ASN A 58 -9.44 -3.75 0.43
N TRP A 59 -8.53 -4.04 -0.51
CA TRP A 59 -7.11 -3.77 -0.37
C TRP A 59 -6.55 -3.01 -1.56
N ILE A 60 -5.62 -2.09 -1.29
CA ILE A 60 -4.69 -1.58 -2.28
C ILE A 60 -3.29 -2.01 -1.84
N LEU A 61 -2.59 -2.76 -2.67
CA LEU A 61 -1.22 -3.20 -2.45
C LEU A 61 -0.32 -2.51 -3.48
N LEU A 62 0.59 -1.69 -2.98
CA LEU A 62 1.64 -1.03 -3.74
C LEU A 62 2.93 -1.78 -3.43
N SER A 63 3.49 -2.48 -4.40
CA SER A 63 4.78 -3.16 -4.25
C SER A 63 5.84 -2.32 -4.95
N LEU A 64 6.94 -2.03 -4.25
CA LEU A 64 8.10 -1.33 -4.78
C LEU A 64 9.12 -2.33 -5.35
N GLU A 65 9.17 -3.56 -4.83
CA GLU A 65 10.05 -4.60 -5.37
C GLU A 65 9.40 -5.99 -5.20
N PRO A 66 9.03 -6.68 -6.30
CA PRO A 66 8.92 -6.16 -7.67
C PRO A 66 7.78 -5.13 -7.79
N GLU A 67 7.95 -4.16 -8.70
CA GLU A 67 7.01 -3.04 -8.85
C GLU A 67 5.65 -3.50 -9.39
N SER A 68 4.60 -3.34 -8.59
CA SER A 68 3.24 -3.63 -9.02
C SER A 68 2.19 -2.91 -8.16
N LEU A 69 1.05 -2.60 -8.78
CA LEU A 69 -0.17 -2.18 -8.11
C LEU A 69 -1.18 -3.32 -8.18
N LYS A 70 -1.70 -3.73 -7.02
CA LYS A 70 -2.81 -4.67 -6.92
C LYS A 70 -3.96 -4.05 -6.15
N ILE A 71 -5.16 -4.23 -6.67
CA ILE A 71 -6.38 -3.79 -6.00
C ILE A 71 -7.27 -5.02 -5.82
N GLU A 72 -7.61 -5.34 -4.58
CA GLU A 72 -8.53 -6.42 -4.24
C GLU A 72 -9.87 -5.83 -3.85
N ILE A 73 -10.90 -6.14 -4.64
CA ILE A 73 -12.27 -5.64 -4.45
C ILE A 73 -13.27 -6.77 -4.53
N GLN A 74 -14.42 -6.57 -3.89
CA GLN A 74 -15.55 -7.49 -3.97
C GLN A 74 -16.46 -7.10 -5.13
N ILE A 75 -16.79 -8.06 -6.01
CA ILE A 75 -17.76 -7.86 -7.09
C ILE A 75 -18.94 -8.81 -6.94
N LYS A 76 -20.12 -8.41 -7.42
CA LYS A 76 -21.28 -9.29 -7.51
C LYS A 76 -21.01 -10.41 -8.52
N GLU A 77 -21.32 -11.64 -8.15
CA GLU A 77 -21.35 -12.75 -9.10
C GLU A 77 -22.53 -12.58 -10.06
N PRO A 78 -22.34 -12.80 -11.38
CA PRO A 78 -23.45 -12.84 -12.32
C PRO A 78 -24.43 -13.96 -11.92
N GLY A 79 -25.68 -13.60 -11.67
CA GLY A 79 -26.70 -14.54 -11.22
C GLY A 79 -27.88 -13.87 -10.56
N LEU A 80 -28.90 -14.69 -10.30
CA LEU A 80 -30.11 -14.31 -9.56
C LEU A 80 -29.83 -14.22 -8.05
N GLU A 81 -28.87 -15.00 -7.56
CA GLU A 81 -28.46 -14.97 -6.16
C GLU A 81 -27.56 -13.78 -5.86
N MET A 82 -27.71 -13.24 -4.65
CA MET A 82 -26.86 -12.17 -4.15
C MET A 82 -25.62 -12.77 -3.48
N ARG A 83 -24.62 -13.07 -4.31
CA ARG A 83 -23.28 -13.52 -3.91
C ARG A 83 -22.23 -12.52 -4.38
N VAL A 84 -21.18 -12.38 -3.58
CA VAL A 84 -20.00 -11.57 -3.91
C VAL A 84 -18.76 -12.44 -3.90
N ARG A 85 -17.79 -12.10 -4.75
CA ARG A 85 -16.47 -12.74 -4.78
C ARG A 85 -15.36 -11.71 -4.85
N PRO A 86 -14.18 -11.99 -4.26
CA PRO A 86 -13.01 -11.16 -4.44
C PRO A 86 -12.50 -11.25 -5.88
N VAL A 87 -12.13 -10.11 -6.46
CA VAL A 87 -11.39 -10.01 -7.72
C VAL A 87 -10.16 -9.13 -7.50
N GLN A 88 -9.07 -9.52 -8.15
CA GLN A 88 -7.81 -8.81 -8.14
C GLN A 88 -7.61 -8.09 -9.47
N LEU A 89 -7.41 -6.77 -9.40
CA LEU A 89 -6.93 -5.97 -10.51
C LEU A 89 -5.43 -5.80 -10.34
N ASN A 90 -4.64 -6.28 -11.30
CA ASN A 90 -3.18 -6.24 -11.26
C ASN A 90 -2.67 -5.33 -12.37
N ALA A 91 -1.81 -4.39 -12.02
CA ALA A 91 -1.05 -3.56 -12.95
C ALA A 91 0.43 -3.67 -12.59
N SER A 92 1.22 -4.22 -13.50
CA SER A 92 2.68 -4.16 -13.41
C SER A 92 3.15 -2.82 -13.97
N TYR A 93 4.04 -2.13 -13.27
CA TYR A 93 4.56 -0.84 -13.74
C TYR A 93 5.52 -1.02 -14.92
N ARG A 94 6.25 -2.15 -14.95
CA ARG A 94 7.22 -2.44 -16.00
C ARG A 94 6.55 -2.99 -17.25
N LYS A 95 6.90 -2.41 -18.39
CA LYS A 95 6.72 -3.06 -19.70
C LYS A 95 7.99 -3.83 -20.06
N ASP A 96 7.80 -4.92 -20.82
CA ASP A 96 8.93 -5.69 -21.33
C ASP A 96 9.84 -4.79 -22.20
N GLY A 97 11.13 -4.71 -21.84
CA GLY A 97 12.14 -3.94 -22.57
C GLY A 97 12.32 -2.49 -22.13
N GLU A 98 11.63 -2.03 -21.07
CA GLU A 98 11.83 -0.70 -20.52
C GLU A 98 13.12 -0.63 -19.68
N GLN A 99 13.96 0.37 -19.97
CA GLN A 99 15.21 0.57 -19.25
C GLN A 99 14.93 1.35 -17.96
N GLU A 100 15.28 0.75 -16.82
CA GLU A 100 15.14 1.36 -15.50
C GLU A 100 16.29 2.35 -15.28
N LEU A 101 15.95 3.60 -14.97
CA LEU A 101 16.93 4.55 -14.41
C LEU A 101 17.27 4.10 -13.00
N ASP A 102 18.55 4.00 -12.68
CA ASP A 102 18.97 3.70 -11.33
C ASP A 102 18.52 4.80 -10.37
N ALA A 103 18.23 4.44 -9.12
CA ALA A 103 17.78 5.41 -8.11
C ALA A 103 18.78 6.55 -7.93
N TYR A 104 20.09 6.30 -8.07
CA TYR A 104 21.09 7.37 -7.99
C TYR A 104 21.16 8.22 -9.27
N GLU A 105 20.91 7.64 -10.44
CA GLU A 105 20.85 8.42 -11.69
C GLU A 105 19.71 9.44 -11.65
N ALA A 106 18.53 9.01 -11.20
CA ALA A 106 17.38 9.90 -11.00
C ALA A 106 17.68 11.01 -9.98
N LEU A 107 18.20 10.67 -8.81
CA LEU A 107 18.52 11.67 -7.77
C LEU A 107 19.61 12.65 -8.21
N LEU A 108 20.60 12.21 -9.01
CA LEU A 108 21.62 13.12 -9.55
C LEU A 108 21.03 14.10 -10.56
N LEU A 109 20.10 13.65 -11.40
CA LEU A 109 19.37 14.53 -12.31
C LEU A 109 18.56 15.58 -11.54
N ASP A 110 17.82 15.18 -10.50
CA ASP A 110 17.06 16.09 -9.65
C ASP A 110 17.95 17.20 -9.06
N VAL A 111 19.17 16.85 -8.60
CA VAL A 111 20.15 17.83 -8.09
C VAL A 111 20.58 18.82 -9.17
N MET A 112 20.80 18.36 -10.41
CA MET A 112 21.18 19.22 -11.53
C MET A 112 20.04 20.17 -11.92
N GLU A 113 18.79 19.70 -11.84
CA GLU A 113 17.58 20.49 -12.11
C GLU A 113 17.18 21.39 -10.93
N GLY A 114 17.78 21.16 -9.75
CA GLY A 114 17.46 21.87 -8.51
C GLY A 114 16.15 21.41 -7.86
N ASP A 115 15.59 20.27 -8.26
CA ASP A 115 14.45 19.64 -7.62
C ASP A 115 14.90 18.96 -6.31
N LYS A 116 14.13 19.20 -5.25
CA LYS A 116 14.40 18.69 -3.90
C LYS A 116 13.27 17.81 -3.39
N ALA A 117 12.28 17.48 -4.22
CA ALA A 117 11.08 16.76 -3.81
C ALA A 117 11.36 15.36 -3.24
N LEU A 118 12.41 14.69 -3.71
CA LEU A 118 12.82 13.35 -3.26
C LEU A 118 13.93 13.36 -2.20
N PHE A 119 14.35 14.54 -1.73
CA PHE A 119 15.38 14.69 -0.71
C PHE A 119 14.76 14.92 0.66
N ILE A 120 15.28 14.21 1.66
CA ILE A 120 14.82 14.36 3.03
C ILE A 120 15.24 15.74 3.55
N ARG A 121 14.28 16.47 4.12
CA ARG A 121 14.54 17.77 4.73
C ARG A 121 15.05 17.64 6.16
N PHE A 122 15.73 18.67 6.64
CA PHE A 122 16.29 18.70 8.00
C PHE A 122 15.22 18.47 9.09
N ASP A 123 14.06 19.12 8.97
CA ASP A 123 12.96 18.98 9.91
C ASP A 123 12.35 17.57 9.91
N GLU A 124 12.30 16.91 8.76
CA GLU A 124 11.84 15.52 8.66
C GLU A 124 12.78 14.55 9.37
N VAL A 125 14.10 14.74 9.23
CA VAL A 125 15.11 13.96 9.95
C VAL A 125 14.97 14.16 11.46
N GLU A 126 14.81 15.40 11.92
CA GLU A 126 14.66 15.70 13.34
C GLU A 126 13.45 14.96 13.94
N TRP A 127 12.31 14.96 13.24
CA TRP A 127 11.12 14.24 13.69
C TRP A 127 11.26 12.72 13.63
N ALA A 128 12.03 12.18 12.68
CA ALA A 128 12.28 10.74 12.59
C ALA A 128 13.14 10.20 13.74
N TRP A 129 13.98 11.04 14.35
CA TRP A 129 14.84 10.67 15.49
C TRP A 129 14.19 10.85 16.86
N ARG A 130 13.09 11.60 16.96
CA ARG A 130 12.32 11.78 18.19
C ARG A 130 11.47 10.55 18.49
#